data_AF-A0A2T5HLU5-F1
#
_entry.id   AF-A0A2T5HLU5-F1
#
_cell.length_a   1.000
_cell.length_b   1.000
_cell.length_c   1.000
_cell.angle_alpha   90.00
_cell.angle_beta   90.00
_cell.angle_gamma   90.00
#
_symmetry.space_group_name_H-M   'P 1'
#
loop_
_entity.id
_entity.type
_entity.pdbx_description
1 polymer ?
#
loop_
_entity_poly.entity_id
_entity_poly.type
_entity_poly.pdbx_seq_one_letter_code
_entity_poly.pdbx_strand_id
1 'polypeptide(L)'
;MFDIGMSELLIIGVVALIVVGPKDLPGMFRTLGRFTARAKSMAREFSRAMEAAADETGVKEATDALKGAANPKKFGLDKLNEAADKFEKWDPMKAPDGTPAEKTMALQKDELSPDRAEAAQKISDAAAKKATERLQAELDAEAEAKKDGEA
;
A
#
# COMPACT_ATOMS: atom_id res chain seq x y z
N MET A 1 -18.63 9.37 -6.52
CA MET A 1 -17.72 10.31 -7.22
C MET A 1 -16.95 9.68 -8.38
N PHE A 2 -17.41 8.55 -8.94
CA PHE A 2 -16.89 7.97 -10.18
C PHE A 2 -18.06 7.56 -11.06
N ASP A 3 -18.75 8.55 -11.62
CA ASP A 3 -19.73 8.35 -12.70
C ASP A 3 -18.96 8.17 -14.02
N ILE A 4 -18.16 7.11 -14.10
CA ILE A 4 -17.55 6.71 -15.37
C ILE A 4 -18.61 5.92 -16.13
N GLY A 5 -19.43 6.65 -16.88
CA GLY A 5 -20.41 6.08 -17.79
C GLY A 5 -19.77 5.62 -19.10
N MET A 6 -20.59 4.99 -19.95
CA MET A 6 -20.19 4.62 -21.31
C MET A 6 -19.79 5.86 -22.14
N SER A 7 -20.42 7.01 -21.86
CA SER A 7 -20.11 8.32 -22.45
C SER A 7 -18.70 8.78 -22.13
N GLU A 8 -18.31 8.80 -20.86
CA GLU A 8 -16.98 9.22 -20.39
C GLU A 8 -15.89 8.30 -20.93
N LEU A 9 -16.15 6.99 -20.97
CA LEU A 9 -15.20 6.01 -21.50
C LEU A 9 -14.97 6.20 -23.01
N LEU A 10 -16.00 6.62 -23.75
CA LEU A 10 -15.88 6.99 -25.17
C LEU A 10 -15.01 8.24 -25.36
N ILE A 11 -15.22 9.27 -24.54
CA ILE A 11 -14.43 10.51 -24.57
C ILE A 11 -12.95 10.20 -24.29
N ILE A 12 -12.67 9.40 -23.26
CA ILE A 12 -11.30 8.97 -22.94
C ILE A 12 -10.71 8.17 -24.11
N GLY A 13 -11.49 7.30 -24.75
CA GLY A 13 -11.07 6.56 -25.94
C GLY A 13 -10.65 7.47 -27.10
N VAL A 14 -11.44 8.51 -27.38
CA VAL A 14 -11.12 9.50 -28.43
C VAL A 14 -9.84 10.26 -28.08
N VAL A 15 -9.70 10.74 -26.84
CA VAL A 15 -8.49 11.43 -26.38
C VAL A 15 -7.26 10.52 -26.51
N ALA A 16 -7.37 9.25 -26.11
CA ALA A 16 -6.30 8.29 -26.24
C ALA A 16 -5.90 8.04 -27.70
N LEU A 17 -6.87 8.01 -28.64
CA LEU A 17 -6.59 7.89 -30.07
C LEU A 17 -5.84 9.11 -30.62
N ILE A 18 -6.11 10.32 -30.13
CA ILE A 18 -5.43 11.55 -30.56
C ILE A 18 -3.99 11.57 -30.02
N VAL A 19 -3.81 11.26 -28.73
CA VAL A 19 -2.51 11.38 -28.05
C VAL A 19 -1.55 10.27 -28.46
N VAL A 20 -2.03 9.02 -28.48
CA VAL A 20 -1.21 7.84 -28.78
C VAL A 20 -1.22 7.52 -30.26
N GLY A 21 -2.32 7.80 -30.95
CA GLY A 21 -2.52 7.42 -32.34
C GLY A 21 -3.34 6.13 -32.51
N PRO A 22 -4.21 6.05 -33.54
CA PRO A 22 -5.10 4.90 -33.75
C PRO A 22 -4.37 3.60 -34.14
N LYS A 23 -3.13 3.69 -34.62
CA LYS A 23 -2.33 2.54 -35.05
C LYS A 23 -1.52 1.92 -33.91
N ASP A 24 -1.10 2.73 -32.94
CA ASP A 24 -0.22 2.28 -31.86
C ASP A 24 -1.00 1.72 -30.66
N LEU A 25 -2.18 2.27 -30.37
CA LEU A 25 -3.11 1.77 -29.35
C LEU A 25 -3.39 0.25 -29.42
N PRO A 26 -3.77 -0.33 -30.58
CA PRO A 26 -4.01 -1.77 -30.67
C PRO A 26 -2.75 -2.63 -30.48
N GLY A 27 -1.57 -2.08 -30.76
CA GLY A 27 -0.29 -2.72 -30.45
C GLY A 27 0.00 -2.71 -28.94
N MET A 28 -0.23 -1.58 -28.29
CA MET A 28 -0.07 -1.41 -26.84
C MET A 28 -1.01 -2.33 -26.07
N PHE A 29 -2.30 -2.39 -26.43
CA PHE A 29 -3.27 -3.29 -25.78
C PHE A 29 -2.89 -4.77 -25.94
N ARG A 30 -2.35 -5.19 -27.08
CA ARG A 30 -1.85 -6.56 -27.26
C ARG A 30 -0.67 -6.85 -26.34
N THR A 31 0.25 -5.90 -26.18
CA THR A 31 1.43 -6.07 -25.33
C THR A 31 1.05 -6.08 -23.85
N LEU A 32 0.27 -5.09 -23.41
CA LEU A 32 -0.27 -5.03 -22.06
C LEU A 32 -1.13 -6.27 -21.74
N GLY A 33 -1.96 -6.69 -22.69
CA GLY A 33 -2.80 -7.88 -22.57
C GLY A 33 -1.98 -9.17 -22.39
N ARG A 34 -0.89 -9.35 -23.15
CA ARG A 34 0.03 -10.49 -22.97
C ARG A 34 0.70 -10.48 -21.59
N PHE A 35 1.12 -9.31 -21.12
CA PHE A 35 1.72 -9.17 -19.79
C PHE A 35 0.72 -9.51 -18.69
N THR A 36 -0.48 -8.93 -18.73
CA THR A 36 -1.57 -9.22 -17.79
C THR A 36 -2.00 -10.68 -17.84
N ALA A 37 -2.02 -11.30 -19.03
CA ALA A 37 -2.35 -12.72 -19.17
C ALA A 37 -1.31 -13.63 -18.49
N ARG A 38 -0.01 -13.32 -18.64
CA ARG A 38 1.07 -14.04 -17.94
C ARG A 38 0.99 -13.84 -16.44
N ALA A 39 0.84 -12.59 -15.98
CA ALA A 39 0.66 -12.28 -14.56
C ALA A 39 -0.56 -13.00 -13.96
N LYS A 40 -1.67 -13.08 -14.69
CA LYS A 40 -2.87 -13.83 -14.28
C LYS A 40 -2.62 -15.33 -14.22
N SER A 41 -1.84 -15.90 -15.14
CA SER A 41 -1.46 -17.32 -15.08
C SER A 41 -0.62 -17.60 -13.84
N MET A 42 0.41 -16.79 -13.62
CA MET A 42 1.29 -16.86 -12.46
C MET A 42 0.51 -16.72 -11.15
N ALA A 43 -0.42 -15.76 -11.07
CA ALA A 43 -1.29 -15.60 -9.91
C ALA A 43 -2.15 -16.84 -9.66
N ARG A 44 -2.68 -17.48 -10.70
CA ARG A 44 -3.47 -18.72 -10.56
C ARG A 44 -2.62 -19.90 -10.09
N GLU A 45 -1.38 -20.00 -10.55
CA GLU A 45 -0.41 -21.00 -10.10
C GLU A 45 -0.02 -20.76 -8.64
N PHE A 46 0.28 -19.52 -8.27
CA PHE A 46 0.55 -19.12 -6.89
C PHE A 46 -0.64 -19.39 -5.96
N SER A 47 -1.86 -19.03 -6.36
CA SER A 47 -3.06 -19.33 -5.56
C SER A 47 -3.22 -20.83 -5.35
N ARG A 48 -2.97 -21.67 -6.37
CA ARG A 48 -3.03 -23.13 -6.24
C ARG A 48 -1.94 -23.67 -5.33
N ALA A 49 -0.70 -23.17 -5.47
CA ALA A 49 0.42 -23.59 -4.63
C ALA A 49 0.24 -23.14 -3.17
N MET A 50 -0.27 -21.92 -2.95
CA MET A 50 -0.61 -21.40 -1.63
C MET A 50 -1.76 -22.18 -0.99
N GLU A 51 -2.81 -22.53 -1.72
CA GLU A 51 -3.90 -23.34 -1.18
C GLU A 51 -3.39 -24.72 -0.75
N ALA A 52 -2.58 -25.36 -1.60
CA ALA A 52 -1.96 -26.65 -1.30
C ALA A 52 -1.01 -26.58 -0.08
N ALA A 53 -0.20 -25.52 0.02
CA ALA A 53 0.70 -25.33 1.16
C ALA A 53 -0.05 -24.93 2.45
N ALA A 54 -1.14 -24.15 2.35
CA ALA A 54 -1.91 -23.68 3.48
C ALA A 54 -2.70 -24.80 4.17
N ASP A 55 -3.17 -25.79 3.40
CA ASP A 55 -3.81 -26.99 3.95
C ASP A 55 -2.84 -27.86 4.78
N GLU A 56 -1.52 -27.77 4.55
CA GLU A 56 -0.49 -28.51 5.31
C GLU A 56 0.13 -27.70 6.47
N THR A 57 0.10 -26.37 6.43
CA THR A 57 0.89 -25.51 7.35
C THR A 57 0.10 -24.56 8.25
N GLY A 58 -1.24 -24.61 8.28
CA GLY A 58 -2.04 -23.71 9.14
C GLY A 58 -1.99 -22.23 8.70
N VAL A 59 -1.47 -21.97 7.49
CA VAL A 59 -1.41 -20.64 6.87
C VAL A 59 -2.80 -20.15 6.43
N LYS A 60 -3.80 -21.03 6.47
CA LYS A 60 -5.21 -20.72 6.21
C LYS A 60 -5.72 -19.57 7.09
N GLU A 61 -5.44 -19.59 8.39
CA GLU A 61 -5.73 -18.49 9.32
C GLU A 61 -5.06 -17.16 8.94
N ALA A 62 -3.79 -17.18 8.52
CA ALA A 62 -3.08 -15.97 8.10
C ALA A 62 -3.67 -15.40 6.79
N THR A 63 -4.08 -16.26 5.88
CA THR A 63 -4.69 -15.89 4.60
C THR A 63 -6.10 -15.34 4.81
N ASP A 64 -6.88 -15.94 5.72
CA ASP A 64 -8.22 -15.46 6.09
C ASP A 64 -8.17 -14.14 6.86
N ALA A 65 -7.19 -13.95 7.74
CA ALA A 65 -6.95 -12.67 8.41
C ALA A 65 -6.60 -11.58 7.38
N LEU A 66 -5.72 -11.87 6.41
CA LEU A 66 -5.40 -10.94 5.32
C LEU A 66 -6.62 -10.61 4.46
N LYS A 67 -7.45 -11.62 4.15
CA LYS A 67 -8.66 -11.47 3.35
C LYS A 67 -9.76 -10.71 4.10
N GLY A 68 -9.82 -10.84 5.42
CA GLY A 68 -10.65 -10.03 6.31
C GLY A 68 -10.19 -8.57 6.33
N ALA A 69 -8.89 -8.33 6.49
CA ALA A 69 -8.28 -7.00 6.45
C ALA A 69 -8.44 -6.30 5.10
N ALA A 70 -8.36 -7.06 4.00
CA ALA A 70 -8.50 -6.54 2.64
C ALA A 70 -9.95 -6.32 2.21
N ASN A 71 -10.95 -6.68 3.03
CA ASN A 71 -12.36 -6.50 2.69
C ASN A 71 -12.94 -5.24 3.36
N PRO A 72 -12.89 -4.06 2.70
CA PRO A 72 -13.33 -2.79 3.28
C PRO A 72 -14.81 -2.78 3.66
N LYS A 73 -15.64 -3.64 3.04
CA LYS A 73 -17.05 -3.77 3.40
C LYS A 73 -17.23 -4.41 4.79
N LYS A 74 -16.43 -5.42 5.16
CA LYS A 74 -16.55 -6.05 6.48
C LYS A 74 -16.12 -5.09 7.58
N PHE A 75 -14.95 -4.47 7.42
CA PHE A 75 -14.49 -3.41 8.34
C PHE A 75 -15.47 -2.24 8.43
N GLY A 76 -16.10 -1.84 7.31
CA GLY A 76 -17.13 -0.81 7.31
C GLY A 76 -18.40 -1.24 8.04
N LEU A 77 -18.89 -2.45 7.79
CA LEU A 77 -20.11 -2.98 8.44
C LEU A 77 -19.91 -3.25 9.92
N ASP A 78 -18.75 -3.75 10.35
CA ASP A 78 -18.43 -3.96 11.76
C ASP A 78 -18.38 -2.62 12.52
N LYS A 79 -17.77 -1.59 11.92
CA LYS A 79 -17.79 -0.21 12.46
C LYS A 79 -19.20 0.38 12.52
N LEU A 80 -20.03 0.13 11.50
CA LEU A 80 -21.42 0.59 11.48
C LEU A 80 -22.27 -0.12 12.54
N ASN A 81 -22.12 -1.43 12.70
CA ASN A 81 -22.80 -2.21 13.74
C ASN A 81 -22.33 -1.78 15.14
N GLU A 82 -21.03 -1.54 15.34
CA GLU A 82 -20.49 -1.03 16.60
C GLU A 82 -21.01 0.37 16.92
N ALA A 83 -21.18 1.23 15.90
CA ALA A 83 -21.78 2.55 16.05
C ALA A 83 -23.28 2.46 16.35
N ALA A 84 -24.00 1.54 15.70
CA ALA A 84 -25.41 1.28 15.96
C ALA A 84 -25.63 0.74 17.37
N ASP A 85 -24.82 -0.22 17.82
CA ASP A 85 -24.84 -0.74 19.20
C ASP A 85 -24.56 0.35 20.23
N LYS A 86 -23.61 1.26 19.95
CA LYS A 86 -23.32 2.41 20.82
C LYS A 86 -24.46 3.42 20.85
N PHE A 87 -25.18 3.57 19.74
CA PHE A 87 -26.34 4.44 19.66
C PHE A 87 -27.58 3.83 20.34
N GLU A 88 -27.79 2.52 20.23
CA GLU A 88 -28.86 1.81 20.91
C GLU A 88 -28.65 1.78 22.43
N LYS A 89 -27.39 1.67 22.87
CA LYS A 89 -27.00 1.77 24.29
C LYS A 89 -26.96 3.21 24.80
N TRP A 90 -27.01 4.20 23.91
CA TRP A 90 -27.08 5.60 24.29
C TRP A 90 -28.55 5.95 24.60
N ASP A 91 -28.86 5.93 25.89
CA ASP A 91 -30.13 6.41 26.45
C ASP A 91 -29.98 7.90 26.82
N PRO A 92 -30.49 8.85 26.00
CA PRO A 92 -30.40 10.28 26.29
C PRO A 92 -31.23 10.72 27.52
N MET A 93 -31.95 9.81 28.18
CA MET A 93 -32.66 10.09 29.44
C MET A 93 -32.00 9.50 30.70
N LYS A 94 -30.86 8.79 30.58
CA LYS A 94 -30.02 8.45 31.74
C LYS A 94 -28.78 9.35 31.79
N ALA A 95 -28.94 10.50 32.42
CA ALA A 95 -27.82 11.30 32.90
C ALA A 95 -27.06 10.52 33.99
N PRO A 96 -25.75 10.28 33.85
CA PRO A 96 -24.91 10.03 35.01
C PRO A 96 -24.70 11.39 35.69
N ASP A 97 -25.35 11.56 36.84
CA ASP A 97 -24.82 12.31 37.99
C ASP A 97 -23.77 13.40 37.70
N GLY A 98 -24.23 14.49 37.09
CA GLY A 98 -23.85 15.87 37.47
C GLY A 98 -22.37 16.24 37.56
N THR A 99 -21.44 15.54 36.90
CA THR A 99 -20.02 15.89 36.88
C THR A 99 -19.56 16.30 35.48
N PRO A 100 -18.93 17.48 35.31
CA PRO A 100 -18.44 17.92 34.01
C PRO A 100 -17.42 16.94 33.41
N ALA A 101 -17.59 16.65 32.13
CA ALA A 101 -16.72 15.82 31.33
C ALA A 101 -15.31 16.43 31.20
N GLU A 102 -14.42 16.11 32.13
CA GLU A 102 -12.98 16.30 31.96
C GLU A 102 -12.38 15.05 31.31
N LYS A 103 -12.41 15.02 29.97
CA LYS A 103 -11.40 14.35 29.12
C LYS A 103 -11.67 14.60 27.64
N THR A 104 -11.80 15.87 27.28
CA THR A 104 -11.22 16.32 26.02
C THR A 104 -9.72 16.51 26.29
N MET A 105 -8.87 15.98 25.42
CA MET A 105 -7.41 16.16 25.41
C MET A 105 -6.60 15.34 26.43
N ALA A 106 -6.74 14.01 26.40
CA ALA A 106 -5.54 13.19 26.45
C ALA A 106 -5.02 13.04 25.01
N LEU A 107 -4.43 14.12 24.47
CA LEU A 107 -3.32 13.96 23.54
C LEU A 107 -2.29 13.17 24.34
N GLN A 108 -2.33 11.85 24.16
CA GLN A 108 -1.28 10.98 24.63
C GLN A 108 -0.06 11.35 23.80
N LYS A 109 0.66 12.33 24.36
CA LYS A 109 2.07 12.55 24.16
C LYS A 109 2.75 11.24 24.57
N ASP A 110 2.65 10.22 23.73
CA ASP A 110 3.67 9.20 23.65
C ASP A 110 4.87 9.92 23.07
N GLU A 111 5.64 10.50 24.00
CA GLU A 111 7.03 10.86 23.80
C GLU A 111 7.67 9.69 23.05
N LEU A 112 8.31 9.99 21.91
CA LEU A 112 9.01 9.00 21.10
C LEU A 112 9.76 8.05 22.03
N SER A 113 9.32 6.78 22.08
CA SER A 113 10.00 5.79 22.90
C SER A 113 11.49 5.81 22.52
N PRO A 114 12.42 5.83 23.49
CA PRO A 114 13.85 5.95 23.23
C PRO A 114 14.34 4.90 22.22
N ASP A 115 13.73 3.72 22.21
CA ASP A 115 13.98 2.65 21.25
C ASP A 115 13.75 3.05 19.78
N ARG A 116 12.75 3.90 19.52
CA ARG A 116 12.40 4.33 18.16
C ARG A 116 13.33 5.45 17.67
N ALA A 117 13.78 6.31 18.58
CA ALA A 117 14.78 7.34 18.30
C ALA A 117 16.15 6.71 18.00
N GLU A 118 16.55 5.68 18.76
CA GLU A 118 17.77 4.92 18.48
C GLU A 118 17.71 4.13 17.18
N ALA A 119 16.56 3.53 16.86
CA ALA A 119 16.37 2.84 15.59
C ALA A 119 16.47 3.81 14.40
N ALA A 120 15.87 4.99 14.52
CA ALA A 120 15.96 6.02 13.48
C ALA A 120 17.40 6.52 13.27
N GLN A 121 18.16 6.73 14.35
CA GLN A 121 19.57 7.14 14.27
C GLN A 121 20.46 6.03 13.65
N LYS A 122 20.27 4.76 14.02
CA LYS A 122 21.02 3.64 13.42
C LYS A 122 20.73 3.49 11.92
N ILE A 123 19.49 3.71 11.50
CA ILE A 123 19.09 3.67 10.09
C ILE A 123 19.69 4.86 9.33
N SER A 124 19.70 6.07 9.91
CA SER A 124 20.30 7.24 9.27
C SER A 124 21.82 7.10 9.14
N ASP A 125 22.49 6.58 10.16
CA ASP A 125 23.95 6.40 10.13
C ASP A 125 24.38 5.31 9.16
N ALA A 126 23.62 4.22 9.08
CA ALA A 126 23.85 3.17 8.08
C ALA A 126 23.59 3.68 6.64
N ALA A 127 22.56 4.51 6.46
CA ALA A 127 22.26 5.14 5.17
C ALA A 127 23.34 6.14 4.76
N ALA A 128 23.84 6.95 5.70
CA ALA A 128 24.91 7.93 5.45
C ALA A 128 26.22 7.23 5.07
N LYS A 129 26.63 6.19 5.81
CA LYS A 129 27.83 5.40 5.48
C LYS A 129 27.76 4.77 4.10
N LYS A 130 26.61 4.15 3.77
CA LYS A 130 26.40 3.54 2.46
C LYS A 130 26.35 4.55 1.33
N ALA A 131 25.86 5.77 1.58
CA ALA A 131 25.88 6.85 0.62
C ALA A 131 27.32 7.34 0.35
N THR A 132 28.13 7.52 1.39
CA THR A 132 29.55 7.88 1.23
C THR A 132 30.37 6.79 0.55
N GLU A 133 30.14 5.51 0.87
CA GLU A 133 30.83 4.39 0.19
C GLU A 133 30.51 4.33 -1.30
N ARG A 134 29.26 4.59 -1.70
CA ARG A 134 28.89 4.66 -3.12
C ARG A 134 29.54 5.83 -3.82
N LEU A 135 29.53 7.00 -3.20
CA LEU A 135 30.10 8.21 -3.77
C LEU A 135 31.62 8.06 -3.91
N GLN A 136 32.26 7.39 -2.95
CA GLN A 136 33.68 7.09 -3.01
C GLN A 136 34.00 6.03 -4.07
N ALA A 137 33.19 4.98 -4.21
CA ALA A 137 33.33 4.00 -5.29
C ALA A 137 33.08 4.62 -6.69
N GLU A 138 32.17 5.58 -6.81
CA GLU A 138 31.96 6.34 -8.06
C GLU A 138 33.17 7.23 -8.36
N LEU A 139 33.72 7.94 -7.36
CA LEU A 139 34.92 8.77 -7.53
C LEU A 139 36.17 7.94 -7.86
N ASP A 140 36.32 6.76 -7.25
CA ASP A 140 37.42 5.84 -7.52
C ASP A 140 37.29 5.23 -8.93
N ALA A 141 36.07 4.86 -9.35
CA ALA A 141 35.80 4.40 -10.71
C ALA A 141 36.03 5.51 -11.76
N GLU A 142 35.72 6.76 -11.43
CA GLU A 142 35.97 7.92 -12.31
C GLU A 142 37.47 8.28 -12.36
N ALA A 143 38.21 8.04 -11.28
CA ALA A 143 39.67 8.20 -11.24
C ALA A 143 40.41 7.10 -12.01
N GLU A 144 39.91 5.86 -11.98
CA GLU A 144 40.42 4.76 -12.82
C GLU A 144 40.12 5.01 -14.31
N ALA A 145 38.89 5.44 -14.64
CA ALA A 145 38.52 5.78 -16.02
C ALA A 145 39.35 6.94 -16.61
N LYS A 146 39.82 7.89 -15.78
CA LYS A 146 40.73 8.96 -16.22
C LYS A 146 42.18 8.52 -16.37
N LYS A 147 42.63 7.48 -15.65
CA LYS A 147 43.99 6.92 -15.80
C LYS A 147 44.13 6.07 -17.05
N ASP A 148 43.07 5.39 -17.47
CA ASP A 148 43.04 4.59 -18.70
C ASP A 148 42.80 5.42 -19.97
N GLY A 149 42.46 6.70 -19.83
CA GLY A 149 42.22 7.63 -20.94
C GLY A 149 43.44 8.46 -21.39
N GLU A 150 44.60 8.33 -20.74
CA GLU A 150 45.82 9.10 -21.04
C GLU A 150 47.04 8.21 -21.39
N ALA A 151 46.81 6.96 -21.81
CA ALA A 151 47.85 6.07 -22.36
C ALA A 151 47.68 5.82 -23.86
#